data_AF-A0A815WPN5-F1
#
_entry.id   AF-A0A815WPN5-F1
#
_cell.length_a   1.000
_cell.length_b   1.000
_cell.length_c   1.000
_cell.angle_alpha   90.00
_cell.angle_beta   90.00
_cell.angle_gamma   90.00
#
_symmetry.space_group_name_H-M   'P 1'
#
loop_
_entity.id
_entity.type
_entity.pdbx_description
1 polymer ?
#
loop_
_entity_poly.entity_id
_entity_poly.type
_entity_poly.pdbx_seq_one_letter_code
_entity_poly.pdbx_strand_id
1 'polypeptide(L)'
;MEVYEKCHSELTFLETLAFEGMTSNTIILRKELLQKVMHNIGCMSDIYSDALHIGILKSFDNGPTGTQIQLDKNHYFIHLSLQEFFAARHLARLLNSTTRDIGIQFIENHKYDKRLQLVFIFASGLLIQSENKQAIHTFWDTIYGDPHDLVGIRHMQLVTVCLDETQCDSEVPHRSQSISLLLNWI
;
A
#
# COMPACT_ATOMS: atom_id res chain seq x y z
N MET A 1 -14.04 5.04 17.56
CA MET A 1 -13.89 6.31 16.82
C MET A 1 -12.82 7.22 17.45
N GLU A 2 -12.84 7.48 18.76
CA GLU A 2 -11.86 8.36 19.45
C GLU A 2 -10.37 7.95 19.34
N VAL A 3 -10.05 6.65 19.26
CA VAL A 3 -8.66 6.18 19.16
C VAL A 3 -8.09 6.38 17.74
N TYR A 4 -8.93 6.24 16.72
CA TYR A 4 -8.49 6.36 15.31
C TYR A 4 -8.13 7.81 14.96
N GLU A 5 -8.91 8.76 15.46
CA GLU A 5 -8.65 10.20 15.33
C GLU A 5 -7.32 10.61 15.98
N LYS A 6 -6.99 10.00 17.13
CA LYS A 6 -5.75 10.30 17.86
C LYS A 6 -4.49 9.79 17.17
N CYS A 7 -4.57 8.66 16.47
CA CYS A 7 -3.41 8.02 15.83
C CYS A 7 -3.35 8.24 14.31
N HIS A 8 -4.13 9.16 13.77
CA HIS A 8 -4.24 9.37 12.32
C HIS A 8 -2.91 9.79 11.69
N SER A 9 -2.13 10.60 12.39
CA SER A 9 -0.84 11.11 11.91
C SER A 9 0.23 10.02 11.86
N GLU A 10 0.26 9.15 12.86
CA GLU A 10 1.16 7.99 12.98
C GLU A 10 0.83 6.97 11.90
N LEU A 11 -0.45 6.68 11.69
CA LEU A 11 -0.89 5.81 10.60
C LEU A 11 -0.52 6.41 9.24
N THR A 12 -0.77 7.70 9.03
CA THR A 12 -0.40 8.40 7.79
C THR A 12 1.11 8.35 7.54
N PHE A 13 1.90 8.50 8.59
CA PHE A 13 3.35 8.35 8.55
C PHE A 13 3.77 6.94 8.13
N LEU A 14 3.26 5.89 8.80
CA LEU A 14 3.58 4.50 8.50
C LEU A 14 3.17 4.11 7.07
N GLU A 15 1.98 4.53 6.64
CA GLU A 15 1.46 4.31 5.29
C GLU A 15 2.37 4.93 4.23
N THR A 16 2.76 6.20 4.43
CA THR A 16 3.63 6.92 3.48
C THR A 16 5.04 6.33 3.47
N LEU A 17 5.59 6.00 4.64
CA LEU A 17 6.90 5.37 4.75
C LEU A 17 6.94 4.01 4.06
N ALA A 18 5.91 3.19 4.28
CA ALA A 18 5.77 1.90 3.63
C ALA A 18 5.65 2.03 2.11
N PHE A 19 4.79 2.94 1.64
CA PHE A 19 4.56 3.16 0.21
C PHE A 19 5.83 3.61 -0.52
N GLU A 20 6.55 4.59 0.01
CA GLU A 20 7.82 5.05 -0.54
C GLU A 20 8.90 3.95 -0.49
N GLY A 21 8.95 3.18 0.60
CA GLY A 21 9.85 2.04 0.75
C GLY A 21 9.59 0.95 -0.29
N MET A 22 8.32 0.61 -0.52
CA MET A 22 7.91 -0.38 -1.53
C MET A 22 8.19 0.12 -2.96
N THR A 23 7.89 1.40 -3.25
CA THR A 23 8.16 2.04 -4.55
C THR A 23 9.67 2.09 -4.85
N SER A 24 10.49 2.30 -3.82
CA SER A 24 11.95 2.30 -3.92
C SER A 24 12.56 0.89 -3.86
N ASN A 25 11.73 -0.15 -3.83
CA ASN A 25 12.14 -1.55 -3.80
C ASN A 25 12.96 -1.95 -2.55
N THR A 26 12.74 -1.27 -1.42
CA THR A 26 13.53 -1.38 -0.18
C THR A 26 12.73 -1.92 1.00
N ILE A 27 13.31 -2.90 1.71
CA ILE A 27 12.80 -3.41 2.99
C ILE A 27 13.43 -2.64 4.15
N ILE A 28 14.71 -2.29 4.02
CA ILE A 28 15.43 -1.47 4.99
C ILE A 28 15.16 0.00 4.68
N LEU A 29 14.44 0.63 5.60
CA LEU A 29 14.06 2.03 5.57
C LEU A 29 15.21 2.85 6.16
N ARG A 30 15.98 3.47 5.28
CA ARG A 30 17.15 4.27 5.68
C ARG A 30 16.71 5.62 6.23
N LYS A 31 17.56 6.20 7.08
CA LYS A 31 17.29 7.51 7.72
C LYS A 31 16.89 8.61 6.73
N GLU A 32 17.46 8.60 5.51
CA GLU A 32 17.16 9.61 4.49
C GLU A 32 15.69 9.52 4.04
N LEU A 33 15.17 8.30 3.93
CA LEU A 33 13.76 8.07 3.60
C LEU A 33 12.84 8.51 4.76
N LEU A 34 13.21 8.18 6.00
CA LEU A 34 12.46 8.60 7.18
C LEU A 34 12.38 10.13 7.25
N GLN A 35 13.52 10.82 7.12
CA GLN A 35 13.61 12.27 7.15
C GLN A 35 12.79 12.92 6.02
N LYS A 36 12.87 12.36 4.80
CA LYS A 36 12.04 12.80 3.66
C LYS A 36 10.54 12.71 4.00
N VAL A 37 10.09 11.58 4.52
CA VAL A 37 8.67 11.36 4.84
C VAL A 37 8.21 12.27 5.99
N MET A 38 9.02 12.44 7.03
CA MET A 38 8.71 13.36 8.13
C MET A 38 8.57 14.80 7.65
N HIS A 39 9.47 15.25 6.77
CA HIS A 39 9.40 16.59 6.19
C HIS A 39 8.14 16.77 5.33
N ASN A 40 7.81 15.78 4.49
CA ASN A 40 6.66 15.84 3.59
C ASN A 40 5.32 15.91 4.33
N ILE A 41 5.18 15.22 5.46
CA ILE A 41 3.94 15.21 6.26
C ILE A 41 3.90 16.41 7.22
N GLY A 42 5.00 17.15 7.37
CA GLY A 42 5.11 18.24 8.35
C GLY A 42 5.12 17.73 9.80
N CYS A 43 5.55 16.49 10.03
CA CYS A 43 5.52 15.85 11.34
C CYS A 43 6.66 16.33 12.24
N MET A 44 6.35 16.52 13.53
CA MET A 44 7.35 16.65 14.58
C MET A 44 7.91 15.28 14.98
N SER A 45 9.06 15.27 15.66
CA SER A 45 9.74 14.05 16.14
C SER A 45 8.86 13.14 17.01
N ASP A 46 7.81 13.68 17.62
CA ASP A 46 6.93 12.95 18.54
C ASP A 46 6.10 11.88 17.83
N ILE A 47 5.58 12.15 16.63
CA ILE A 47 4.79 11.19 15.81
C ILE A 47 5.62 9.97 15.44
N TYR A 48 6.91 10.18 15.14
CA TYR A 48 7.84 9.09 14.87
C TYR A 48 8.10 8.25 16.13
N SER A 49 8.25 8.91 17.28
CA SER A 49 8.39 8.24 18.57
C SER A 49 7.17 7.37 18.85
N ASP A 50 5.97 7.90 18.64
CA ASP A 50 4.72 7.19 18.85
C ASP A 50 4.59 5.99 17.90
N ALA A 51 4.94 6.15 16.62
CA ALA A 51 4.97 5.05 15.66
C ALA A 51 5.95 3.93 16.07
N LEU A 52 7.11 4.27 16.65
CA LEU A 52 8.04 3.28 17.22
C LEU A 52 7.46 2.60 18.47
N HIS A 53 6.71 3.32 19.30
CA HIS A 53 6.07 2.76 20.49
C HIS A 53 4.96 1.75 20.16
N ILE A 54 4.32 1.87 18.99
CA ILE A 54 3.37 0.86 18.49
C ILE A 54 4.07 -0.49 18.21
N GLY A 55 5.39 -0.49 18.01
CA GLY A 55 6.21 -1.70 17.90
C GLY A 55 6.19 -2.36 16.51
N ILE A 56 5.59 -1.70 15.52
CA ILE A 56 5.52 -2.15 14.11
C ILE A 56 6.86 -1.94 13.39
N LEU A 57 7.61 -0.91 13.76
CA LEU A 57 8.95 -0.63 13.25
C LEU A 57 10.01 -1.09 14.26
N LYS A 58 11.09 -1.70 13.75
CA LYS A 58 12.28 -2.06 14.53
C LYS A 58 13.50 -1.38 13.94
N SER A 59 14.42 -0.97 14.81
CA SER A 59 15.74 -0.54 14.37
C SER A 59 16.63 -1.73 14.07
N PHE A 60 17.47 -1.58 13.05
CA PHE A 60 18.44 -2.59 12.62
C PHE A 60 19.63 -2.74 13.59
N ASP A 61 19.85 -1.73 14.45
CA ASP A 61 20.98 -1.68 15.40
C ASP A 61 20.50 -1.55 16.86
N ASN A 62 21.01 -2.44 17.70
CA ASN A 62 20.80 -2.51 19.15
C ASN A 62 21.57 -1.42 19.94
N GLY A 63 22.22 -0.48 19.25
CA GLY A 63 22.88 0.69 19.86
C GLY A 63 21.95 1.54 20.75
N PRO A 64 22.49 2.58 21.42
CA PRO A 64 21.80 3.35 22.45
C PRO A 64 20.39 3.83 22.07
N THR A 65 19.54 3.96 23.09
CA THR A 65 18.12 4.31 22.97
C THR A 65 17.89 5.81 23.23
N GLY A 66 17.08 6.43 22.38
CA GLY A 66 16.65 7.83 22.48
C GLY A 66 16.07 8.31 21.14
N THR A 67 15.05 9.17 21.15
CA THR A 67 14.27 9.51 19.93
C THR A 67 15.15 10.05 18.80
N GLN A 68 16.05 11.00 19.10
CA GLN A 68 16.99 11.54 18.10
C GLN A 68 17.93 10.46 17.54
N ILE A 69 18.39 9.54 18.39
CA ILE A 69 19.28 8.44 18.00
C ILE A 69 18.53 7.42 17.14
N GLN A 70 17.24 7.18 17.43
CA GLN A 70 16.38 6.31 16.61
C GLN A 70 16.05 6.94 15.27
N LEU A 71 16.10 8.25 15.08
CA LEU A 71 15.92 8.86 13.75
C LEU A 71 17.13 8.66 12.84
N ASP A 72 18.31 8.46 13.42
CA ASP A 72 19.55 8.24 12.68
C ASP A 72 19.81 6.76 12.32
N LYS A 73 18.99 5.85 12.85
CA LYS A 73 19.09 4.41 12.58
C LYS A 73 18.31 4.00 11.32
N ASN A 74 18.72 2.86 10.75
CA ASN A 74 17.93 2.18 9.74
C ASN A 74 16.81 1.38 10.42
N HIS A 75 15.64 1.38 9.79
CA HIS A 75 14.44 0.70 10.30
C HIS A 75 13.93 -0.35 9.32
N TYR A 76 13.10 -1.23 9.83
CA TYR A 76 12.32 -2.16 9.01
C TYR A 76 11.00 -2.43 9.72
N PHE A 77 9.96 -2.75 8.94
CA PHE A 77 8.72 -3.29 9.50
C PHE A 77 9.01 -4.67 10.08
N ILE A 78 8.43 -5.01 11.23
CA ILE A 78 8.61 -6.33 11.87
C ILE A 78 8.32 -7.51 10.92
N HIS A 79 7.50 -7.29 9.89
CA HIS A 79 7.26 -8.23 8.81
C HIS A 79 7.00 -7.50 7.49
N LEU A 80 7.42 -8.09 6.36
CA LEU A 80 7.24 -7.49 5.04
C LEU A 80 5.76 -7.28 4.70
N SER A 81 4.89 -8.24 5.05
CA SER A 81 3.45 -8.09 4.78
C SER A 81 2.80 -6.91 5.49
N LEU A 82 3.36 -6.44 6.63
CA LEU A 82 2.89 -5.21 7.25
C LEU A 82 3.32 -4.00 6.46
N GLN A 83 4.56 -3.98 5.94
CA GLN A 83 4.98 -2.94 4.99
C GLN A 83 4.08 -2.93 3.76
N GLU A 84 3.79 -4.09 3.17
CA GLU A 84 2.91 -4.21 2.01
C GLU A 84 1.48 -3.73 2.32
N PHE A 85 0.95 -4.08 3.50
CA PHE A 85 -0.36 -3.63 3.97
C PHE A 85 -0.43 -2.11 4.17
N PHE A 86 0.57 -1.50 4.81
CA PHE A 86 0.61 -0.05 4.99
C PHE A 86 0.79 0.69 3.66
N ALA A 87 1.56 0.13 2.72
CA ALA A 87 1.66 0.66 1.37
C ALA A 87 0.30 0.58 0.63
N ALA A 88 -0.44 -0.52 0.81
CA ALA A 88 -1.77 -0.69 0.21
C ALA A 88 -2.78 0.32 0.76
N ARG A 89 -2.73 0.59 2.07
CA ARG A 89 -3.53 1.65 2.71
C ARG A 89 -3.22 3.03 2.14
N HIS A 90 -1.93 3.33 1.92
CA HIS A 90 -1.54 4.58 1.26
C HIS A 90 -2.12 4.69 -0.15
N LEU A 91 -1.99 3.62 -0.95
CA LEU A 91 -2.55 3.56 -2.30
C LEU A 91 -4.08 3.77 -2.30
N ALA A 92 -4.80 3.06 -1.41
CA ALA A 92 -6.24 3.23 -1.27
C ALA A 92 -6.60 4.69 -0.89
N ARG A 93 -5.82 5.35 -0.04
CA ARG A 93 -6.01 6.76 0.29
C ARG A 93 -5.78 7.67 -0.92
N LEU A 94 -4.74 7.44 -1.73
CA LEU A 94 -4.50 8.21 -2.96
C LEU A 94 -5.72 8.16 -3.88
N LEU A 95 -6.24 6.96 -4.16
CA LEU A 95 -7.39 6.75 -5.04
C LEU A 95 -8.69 7.37 -4.50
N ASN A 96 -8.82 7.45 -3.19
CA ASN A 96 -9.93 8.08 -2.48
C ASN A 96 -9.84 9.61 -2.37
N SER A 97 -8.72 10.21 -2.77
CA SER A 97 -8.46 11.64 -2.55
C SER A 97 -8.36 12.43 -3.87
N THR A 98 -8.00 13.70 -3.75
CA THR A 98 -7.72 14.56 -4.92
C THR A 98 -6.43 14.21 -5.64
N THR A 99 -5.54 13.41 -5.03
CA THR A 99 -4.27 12.96 -5.63
C THR A 99 -4.37 11.60 -6.34
N ARG A 100 -5.59 11.23 -6.77
CA ARG A 100 -5.91 9.97 -7.45
C ARG A 100 -4.97 9.65 -8.62
N ASP A 101 -4.58 10.66 -9.40
CA ASP A 101 -3.72 10.48 -10.56
C ASP A 101 -2.36 9.86 -10.20
N ILE A 102 -1.83 10.15 -9.02
CA ILE A 102 -0.59 9.54 -8.51
C ILE A 102 -0.81 8.04 -8.24
N GLY A 103 -1.97 7.67 -7.70
CA GLY A 103 -2.35 6.27 -7.48
C GLY A 103 -2.55 5.51 -8.79
N ILE A 104 -3.20 6.13 -9.78
CA ILE A 104 -3.36 5.57 -11.13
C ILE A 104 -1.99 5.31 -11.76
N GLN A 105 -1.13 6.33 -11.80
CA GLN A 105 0.22 6.22 -12.35
C GLN A 105 1.06 5.15 -11.63
N PHE A 106 0.89 5.01 -10.31
CA PHE A 106 1.55 3.95 -9.55
C PHE A 106 1.09 2.57 -10.03
N ILE A 107 -0.21 2.33 -10.17
CA ILE A 107 -0.76 1.05 -10.63
C ILE A 107 -0.29 0.75 -12.06
N GLU A 108 -0.40 1.70 -12.99
CA GLU A 108 0.01 1.52 -14.39
C GLU A 108 1.47 1.07 -14.51
N ASN A 109 2.36 1.68 -13.73
CA ASN A 109 3.78 1.38 -13.78
C ASN A 109 4.16 0.06 -13.09
N HIS A 110 3.33 -0.43 -12.15
CA HIS A 110 3.75 -1.48 -11.23
C HIS A 110 2.81 -2.69 -11.12
N LYS A 111 1.63 -2.68 -11.75
CA LYS A 111 0.61 -3.74 -11.59
C LYS A 111 1.11 -5.17 -11.88
N TYR A 112 2.19 -5.33 -12.65
CA TYR A 112 2.80 -6.64 -12.92
C TYR A 112 4.10 -6.92 -12.17
N ASP A 113 4.52 -6.03 -11.27
CA ASP A 113 5.63 -6.27 -10.36
C ASP A 113 5.22 -7.25 -9.26
N LYS A 114 5.88 -8.41 -9.24
CA LYS A 114 5.66 -9.45 -8.23
C LYS A 114 5.85 -8.94 -6.80
N ARG A 115 6.78 -8.00 -6.59
CA ARG A 115 7.07 -7.46 -5.26
C ARG A 115 5.95 -6.57 -4.71
N LEU A 116 5.06 -6.11 -5.58
CA LEU A 116 3.92 -5.28 -5.23
C LEU A 116 2.60 -6.06 -5.31
N GLN A 117 2.64 -7.35 -5.64
CA GLN A 117 1.44 -8.17 -5.76
C GLN A 117 0.57 -8.11 -4.48
N LEU A 118 1.19 -8.27 -3.30
CA LEU A 118 0.44 -8.23 -2.05
C LEU A 118 -0.10 -6.83 -1.72
N VAL A 119 0.58 -5.77 -2.18
CA VAL A 119 0.07 -4.39 -2.08
C VAL A 119 -1.23 -4.24 -2.84
N PHE A 120 -1.31 -4.74 -4.08
CA PHE A 120 -2.53 -4.67 -4.89
C PHE A 120 -3.66 -5.56 -4.35
N ILE A 121 -3.34 -6.74 -3.81
CA ILE A 121 -4.31 -7.60 -3.12
C ILE A 121 -4.92 -6.84 -1.94
N PHE A 122 -4.11 -6.36 -1.00
CA PHE A 122 -4.64 -5.61 0.15
C PHE A 122 -5.40 -4.35 -0.29
N ALA A 123 -4.93 -3.64 -1.31
CA ALA A 123 -5.61 -2.45 -1.81
C ALA A 123 -7.00 -2.78 -2.35
N SER A 124 -7.18 -3.88 -3.09
CA SER A 124 -8.50 -4.27 -3.58
C SER A 124 -9.48 -4.57 -2.45
N GLY A 125 -9.04 -5.29 -1.41
CA GLY A 125 -9.87 -5.56 -0.23
C GLY A 125 -10.24 -4.28 0.54
N LEU A 126 -9.26 -3.39 0.77
CA LEU A 126 -9.46 -2.11 1.45
C LEU A 126 -10.43 -1.18 0.71
N LEU A 127 -10.37 -1.16 -0.63
CA LEU A 127 -11.23 -0.30 -1.44
C LEU A 127 -12.70 -0.73 -1.39
N ILE A 128 -12.99 -2.04 -1.41
CA ILE A 128 -14.35 -2.56 -1.25
C ILE A 128 -14.95 -2.15 0.11
N GLN A 129 -14.12 -2.11 1.15
CA GLN A 129 -14.55 -1.65 2.48
C GLN A 129 -14.79 -0.14 2.57
N SER A 130 -14.28 0.67 1.63
CA SER A 130 -14.27 2.14 1.73
C SER A 130 -15.56 2.84 1.28
N GLU A 131 -16.59 2.10 0.83
CA GLU A 131 -17.87 2.58 0.26
C GLU A 131 -17.74 3.57 -0.93
N ASN A 132 -16.52 3.99 -1.30
CA ASN A 132 -16.27 4.91 -2.38
C ASN A 132 -16.20 4.18 -3.73
N LYS A 133 -17.36 4.07 -4.39
CA LYS A 133 -17.49 3.46 -5.71
C LYS A 133 -16.53 4.03 -6.75
N GLN A 134 -16.25 5.33 -6.72
CA GLN A 134 -15.32 5.94 -7.67
C GLN A 134 -13.90 5.40 -7.50
N ALA A 135 -13.43 5.21 -6.27
CA ALA A 135 -12.10 4.67 -6.00
C ALA A 135 -12.01 3.18 -6.37
N ILE A 136 -13.08 2.40 -6.10
CA ILE A 136 -13.21 1.01 -6.54
C ILE A 136 -13.10 0.93 -8.07
N HIS A 137 -13.94 1.68 -8.79
CA HIS A 137 -13.91 1.72 -10.26
C HIS A 137 -12.55 2.14 -10.79
N THR A 138 -11.96 3.22 -10.25
CA THR A 138 -10.65 3.69 -10.67
C THR A 138 -9.59 2.58 -10.56
N PHE A 139 -9.53 1.89 -9.42
CA PHE A 139 -8.56 0.81 -9.23
C PHE A 139 -8.71 -0.28 -10.28
N TRP A 140 -9.92 -0.81 -10.45
CA TRP A 140 -10.16 -1.92 -11.36
C TRP A 140 -9.98 -1.51 -12.82
N ASP A 141 -10.49 -0.34 -13.22
CA ASP A 141 -10.34 0.19 -14.58
C ASP A 141 -8.85 0.38 -14.93
N THR A 142 -8.02 0.86 -13.99
CA THR A 142 -6.57 0.97 -14.19
C THR A 142 -5.88 -0.41 -14.26
N ILE A 143 -6.35 -1.40 -13.50
CA ILE A 143 -5.81 -2.78 -13.57
C ILE A 143 -6.09 -3.39 -14.95
N TYR A 144 -7.30 -3.26 -15.47
CA TYR A 144 -7.70 -3.77 -16.81
C TYR A 144 -7.20 -2.93 -17.98
N GLY A 145 -6.92 -1.64 -17.76
CA GLY A 145 -6.41 -0.75 -18.80
C GLY A 145 -4.95 -1.01 -19.18
N ASP A 146 -4.34 -0.05 -19.86
CA ASP A 146 -2.92 -0.09 -20.19
C ASP A 146 -2.01 0.05 -18.94
N PRO A 147 -0.73 -0.37 -19.02
CA PRO A 147 -0.16 -1.23 -20.06
C PRO A 147 -0.66 -2.67 -19.94
N HIS A 148 -0.76 -3.38 -21.07
CA HIS A 148 -1.16 -4.79 -21.10
C HIS A 148 0.04 -5.73 -20.87
N ASP A 149 -0.17 -6.81 -20.13
CA ASP A 149 0.81 -7.90 -20.02
C ASP A 149 0.93 -8.64 -21.38
N LEU A 150 2.14 -8.67 -21.95
CA LEU A 150 2.42 -9.26 -23.27
C LEU A 150 1.93 -10.72 -23.41
N VAL A 151 1.98 -11.48 -22.31
CA VAL A 151 1.54 -12.89 -22.29
C VAL A 151 0.17 -13.05 -21.62
N GLY A 152 -0.27 -12.05 -20.86
CA GLY A 152 -1.52 -12.07 -20.08
C GLY A 152 -1.50 -12.89 -18.78
N ILE A 153 -0.48 -13.72 -18.54
CA ILE A 153 -0.42 -14.58 -17.34
C ILE A 153 -0.31 -13.78 -16.04
N ARG A 154 0.50 -12.71 -16.00
CA ARG A 154 0.62 -11.85 -14.82
C ARG A 154 -0.67 -11.11 -14.56
N HIS A 155 -1.33 -10.65 -15.62
CA HIS A 155 -2.62 -9.99 -15.51
C HIS A 155 -3.68 -10.93 -14.94
N MET A 156 -3.81 -12.14 -15.48
CA MET A 156 -4.74 -13.14 -14.94
C MET A 156 -4.43 -13.47 -13.49
N GLN A 157 -3.16 -13.72 -13.14
CA GLN A 157 -2.76 -13.99 -11.76
C GLN A 157 -3.18 -12.88 -10.81
N LEU A 158 -2.91 -11.62 -11.15
CA LEU A 158 -3.28 -10.46 -10.34
C LEU A 158 -4.80 -10.32 -10.18
N VAL A 159 -5.54 -10.40 -11.29
CA VAL A 159 -7.00 -10.29 -11.30
C VAL A 159 -7.61 -11.40 -10.45
N THR A 160 -7.16 -12.65 -10.56
CA THR A 160 -7.67 -13.76 -9.77
C THR A 160 -7.48 -13.53 -8.27
N VAL A 161 -6.27 -13.17 -7.83
CA VAL A 161 -6.00 -12.99 -6.39
C VAL A 161 -6.70 -11.77 -5.81
N CYS A 162 -6.82 -10.67 -6.56
CA CYS A 162 -7.61 -9.52 -6.13
C CYS A 162 -9.12 -9.84 -6.09
N LEU A 163 -9.64 -10.61 -7.04
CA LEU A 163 -11.05 -11.04 -7.03
C LEU A 163 -11.35 -11.93 -5.82
N ASP A 164 -10.45 -12.86 -5.49
CA ASP A 164 -10.58 -13.72 -4.31
C ASP A 164 -10.59 -12.90 -3.01
N GLU A 165 -9.66 -11.94 -2.86
CA GLU A 165 -9.61 -11.04 -1.71
C GLU A 165 -10.89 -10.20 -1.55
N THR A 166 -11.46 -9.74 -2.66
CA THR A 166 -12.76 -9.03 -2.66
C THR A 166 -13.96 -9.96 -2.52
N GLN A 167 -13.77 -11.28 -2.33
CA GLN A 167 -14.83 -12.29 -2.31
C GLN A 167 -15.75 -12.23 -3.53
N CYS A 168 -15.21 -11.80 -4.67
CA CYS A 168 -15.96 -11.52 -5.88
C CYS A 168 -17.16 -10.60 -5.62
N ASP A 169 -16.97 -9.49 -4.89
CA ASP A 169 -18.02 -8.51 -4.60
C ASP A 169 -18.70 -8.00 -5.87
N SER A 170 -20.01 -7.76 -5.82
CA SER A 170 -20.80 -7.24 -6.95
C SER A 170 -20.41 -5.84 -7.41
N GLU A 171 -19.76 -5.05 -6.54
CA GLU A 171 -19.25 -3.72 -6.87
C GLU A 171 -17.97 -3.77 -7.70
N VAL A 172 -17.33 -4.94 -7.84
CA VAL A 172 -16.13 -5.10 -8.67
C VAL A 172 -16.50 -5.02 -10.17
N PRO A 173 -15.97 -4.02 -10.91
CA PRO A 173 -16.14 -3.94 -12.36
C PRO A 173 -15.54 -5.16 -13.05
N HIS A 174 -16.08 -5.53 -14.22
CA HIS A 174 -15.62 -6.64 -15.05
C HIS A 174 -15.64 -8.04 -14.39
N ARG A 175 -16.12 -8.17 -13.14
CA ARG A 175 -16.19 -9.44 -12.39
C ARG A 175 -16.73 -10.61 -13.22
N SER A 176 -17.90 -10.43 -13.83
CA SER A 176 -18.55 -11.52 -14.60
C SER A 176 -17.71 -11.96 -15.80
N GLN A 177 -17.05 -11.01 -16.47
CA GLN A 177 -16.16 -11.30 -17.60
C GLN A 177 -14.94 -12.07 -17.11
N SER A 178 -14.32 -11.63 -16.02
CA SER A 178 -13.12 -12.28 -15.46
C SER A 178 -13.40 -13.67 -14.91
N ILE A 179 -14.53 -13.88 -14.23
CA ILE A 179 -14.96 -15.22 -13.80
C ILE A 179 -15.20 -16.12 -15.01
N SER A 180 -15.87 -15.63 -16.07
CA SER A 180 -16.09 -16.43 -17.28
C SER A 180 -14.78 -16.82 -17.98
N LEU A 181 -13.79 -15.91 -18.01
CA LEU A 181 -12.47 -16.19 -18.56
C LEU A 181 -11.77 -17.27 -17.73
N LEU A 182 -11.79 -17.19 -16.40
CA LEU A 182 -11.18 -18.20 -15.54
C LEU A 182 -11.80 -19.60 -15.72
N LEU A 183 -13.12 -19.67 -15.90
CA LEU A 183 -13.83 -20.94 -16.13
C LEU A 183 -13.50 -21.58 -17.48
N ASN A 184 -13.13 -20.79 -18.50
CA ASN A 184 -12.75 -21.31 -19.83
C ASN A 184 -11.33 -21.91 -19.86
N TRP A 185 -10.55 -21.77 -18.80
CA TRP A 185 -9.16 -22.24 -18.70
C TRP A 185 -9.00 -23.49 -17.83
N ILE A 186 -10.10 -23.98 -17.24
CA ILE A 186 -10.20 -25.23 -16.48
C ILE A 186 -10.81 -26.31 -17.38
#